data_AF-A0A1C5ZTB0-F1
#
_entry.id   AF-A0A1C5ZTB0-F1
#
_cell.length_a   1.000
_cell.length_b   1.000
_cell.length_c   1.000
_cell.angle_alpha   90.00
_cell.angle_beta   90.00
_cell.angle_gamma   90.00
#
_symmetry.space_group_name_H-M   'P 1'
#
loop_
_entity.id
_entity.type
_entity.pdbx_description
1 polymer ?
#
loop_
_entity_poly.entity_id
_entity_poly.type
_entity_poly.pdbx_seq_one_letter_code
_entity_poly.pdbx_strand_id
1 'polypeptide(L)'
;MSYQFWGWEHADAPAITEEYPGIHNPRQLYDALSKLWCADTCAPRMRKDWTRENPTLGQCSITAFLAQDIFGGKVYGVLRPGGNYHCYNVIGDWRFDLTSEQFGEEALDYENNPEQFRKVHFAKEEKRQRYEALKAALKAYCSAGNC
;
A
#
# COMPACT_ATOMS: atom_id res chain seq x y z
N MET A 1 -10.66 18.02 -0.21
CA MET A 1 -10.75 16.63 0.31
C MET A 1 -9.57 16.42 1.22
N SER A 2 -9.77 15.75 2.36
CA SER A 2 -8.68 15.26 3.22
C SER A 2 -8.68 13.73 3.15
N TYR A 3 -7.50 13.14 3.03
CA TYR A 3 -7.31 11.71 3.15
C TYR A 3 -6.77 11.39 4.54
N GLN A 4 -6.97 10.17 5.00
CA GLN A 4 -6.59 9.74 6.35
C GLN A 4 -5.22 9.06 6.39
N PHE A 5 -4.62 8.82 5.22
CA PHE A 5 -3.33 8.17 5.11
C PHE A 5 -2.18 9.19 5.22
N TRP A 6 -1.04 8.79 5.79
CA TRP A 6 0.07 9.70 6.06
C TRP A 6 0.73 10.20 4.77
N GLY A 7 1.03 11.49 4.70
CA GLY A 7 1.68 12.13 3.55
C GLY A 7 0.75 12.40 2.36
N TRP A 8 -0.57 12.34 2.57
CA TRP A 8 -1.55 12.53 1.49
C TRP A 8 -1.50 13.90 0.82
N GLU A 9 -1.08 14.95 1.54
CA GLU A 9 -0.93 16.30 1.00
C GLU A 9 0.09 16.37 -0.14
N HIS A 10 1.07 15.47 -0.12
CA HIS A 10 2.16 15.40 -1.08
C HIS A 10 2.07 14.15 -1.97
N ALA A 11 0.97 13.40 -1.90
CA ALA A 11 0.79 12.16 -2.62
C ALA A 11 0.31 12.40 -4.07
N ASP A 12 1.15 13.07 -4.86
CA ASP A 12 0.89 13.55 -6.23
C ASP A 12 1.85 12.99 -7.29
N ALA A 13 2.64 11.97 -6.93
CA ALA A 13 3.54 11.31 -7.86
C ALA A 13 2.78 10.80 -9.10
N PRO A 14 3.17 11.18 -10.33
CA PRO A 14 2.48 10.74 -11.53
C PRO A 14 2.70 9.24 -11.78
N ALA A 15 1.69 8.55 -12.31
CA ALA A 15 1.83 7.18 -12.77
C ALA A 15 2.86 7.09 -13.91
N ILE A 16 3.70 6.05 -13.88
CA ILE A 16 4.71 5.73 -14.90
C ILE A 16 4.24 4.61 -15.83
N THR A 17 2.98 4.20 -15.72
CA THR A 17 2.36 3.12 -16.47
C THR A 17 0.92 3.46 -16.80
N GLU A 18 0.45 2.98 -17.94
CA GLU A 18 -0.94 3.11 -18.41
C GLU A 18 -1.75 1.83 -18.11
N GLU A 19 -1.20 0.86 -17.38
CA GLU A 19 -1.87 -0.42 -17.07
C GLU A 19 -3.12 -0.26 -16.20
N TYR A 20 -3.27 0.89 -15.53
CA TYR A 20 -4.36 1.19 -14.60
C TYR A 20 -5.06 2.50 -15.02
N PRO A 21 -5.97 2.46 -16.02
CA PRO A 21 -6.72 3.64 -16.44
C PRO A 21 -7.41 4.32 -15.25
N GLY A 22 -7.37 5.66 -15.18
CA GLY A 22 -7.96 6.45 -14.08
C GLY A 22 -7.07 6.60 -12.83
N ILE A 23 -5.96 5.85 -12.72
CA ILE A 23 -4.99 6.01 -11.63
C ILE A 23 -3.82 6.86 -12.11
N HIS A 24 -3.87 8.16 -11.83
CA HIS A 24 -2.82 9.12 -12.18
C HIS A 24 -1.93 9.51 -11.00
N ASN A 25 -2.42 9.38 -9.75
CA ASN A 25 -1.67 9.70 -8.54
C ASN A 25 -2.01 8.73 -7.37
N PRO A 26 -1.20 8.72 -6.29
CA PRO A 26 -1.43 7.82 -5.16
C PRO A 26 -2.76 8.00 -4.44
N ARG A 27 -3.37 9.19 -4.48
CA ARG A 27 -4.71 9.42 -3.88
C ARG A 27 -5.80 8.65 -4.62
N GLN A 28 -5.76 8.66 -5.95
CA GLN A 28 -6.65 7.82 -6.76
C GLN A 28 -6.39 6.33 -6.55
N LEU A 29 -5.13 5.93 -6.39
CA LEU A 29 -4.81 4.55 -6.01
C LEU A 29 -5.45 4.19 -4.66
N TYR A 30 -5.35 5.06 -3.66
CA TYR A 30 -5.99 4.86 -2.36
C TYR A 30 -7.52 4.70 -2.49
N ASP A 31 -8.17 5.56 -3.27
CA ASP A 31 -9.62 5.49 -3.49
C ASP A 31 -10.04 4.15 -4.07
N ALA A 32 -9.33 3.66 -5.09
CA ALA A 32 -9.58 2.35 -5.68
C ALA A 32 -9.29 1.21 -4.68
N LEU A 33 -8.14 1.24 -4.01
CA LEU A 33 -7.75 0.21 -3.04
C LEU A 33 -8.68 0.15 -1.82
N SER A 34 -9.28 1.27 -1.42
CA SER A 34 -10.29 1.30 -0.36
C SER A 34 -11.51 0.41 -0.66
N LYS A 35 -11.78 0.13 -1.94
CA LYS A 35 -12.86 -0.77 -2.40
C LYS A 35 -12.41 -2.22 -2.54
N LEU A 36 -11.10 -2.46 -2.59
CA LEU A 36 -10.49 -3.75 -2.94
C LEU A 36 -9.80 -4.43 -1.75
N TRP A 37 -9.36 -3.69 -0.74
CA TRP A 37 -8.84 -4.27 0.48
C TRP A 37 -9.92 -5.09 1.19
N CYS A 38 -9.56 -6.32 1.52
CA CYS A 38 -10.46 -7.29 2.14
C CYS A 38 -9.67 -8.26 3.03
N ALA A 39 -10.39 -9.10 3.77
CA ALA A 39 -9.78 -10.12 4.62
C ALA A 39 -8.83 -11.07 3.85
N ASP A 40 -9.13 -11.38 2.58
CA ASP A 40 -8.30 -12.29 1.77
C ASP A 40 -6.94 -11.68 1.38
N THR A 41 -6.92 -10.37 1.12
CA THR A 41 -5.68 -9.62 0.84
C THR A 41 -4.94 -9.22 2.12
N CYS A 42 -5.58 -9.31 3.29
CA CYS A 42 -4.92 -9.14 4.58
C CYS A 42 -3.93 -10.28 4.89
N ALA A 43 -2.81 -9.93 5.52
CA ALA A 43 -1.82 -10.90 5.99
C ALA A 43 -2.48 -11.94 6.92
N PRO A 44 -2.30 -13.26 6.70
CA PRO A 44 -2.99 -14.31 7.45
C PRO A 44 -2.87 -14.19 8.97
N ARG A 45 -1.70 -13.76 9.46
CA ARG A 45 -1.44 -13.55 10.90
C ARG A 45 -2.31 -12.46 11.52
N MET A 46 -2.82 -11.51 10.72
CA MET A 46 -3.62 -10.35 11.15
C MET A 46 -5.09 -10.45 10.68
N ARG A 47 -5.43 -11.45 9.87
CA ARG A 47 -6.75 -11.57 9.23
C ARG A 47 -7.89 -11.66 10.23
N LYS A 48 -7.66 -12.28 11.40
CA LYS A 48 -8.65 -12.37 12.48
C LYS A 48 -9.02 -11.01 13.09
N ASP A 49 -8.12 -10.03 12.99
CA ASP A 49 -8.27 -8.69 13.55
C ASP A 49 -8.65 -7.67 12.46
N TRP A 50 -8.74 -8.11 11.20
CA TRP A 50 -9.14 -7.27 10.08
C TRP A 50 -10.65 -6.98 10.12
N THR A 51 -11.03 -5.73 9.93
CA THR A 51 -12.43 -5.30 9.89
C THR A 51 -12.68 -4.33 8.74
N ARG A 52 -13.95 -4.06 8.42
CA ARG A 52 -14.31 -3.07 7.40
C ARG A 52 -13.98 -1.65 7.83
N GLU A 53 -13.94 -1.40 9.14
CA GLU A 53 -13.58 -0.14 9.76
C GLU A 53 -12.05 0.07 9.78
N ASN A 54 -11.26 -1.00 9.66
CA ASN A 54 -9.80 -0.95 9.50
C ASN A 54 -9.34 -1.79 8.29
N PRO A 55 -9.64 -1.34 7.06
CA PRO A 55 -9.39 -2.14 5.85
C PRO A 55 -7.89 -2.23 5.51
N THR A 56 -7.07 -1.31 6.00
CA THR A 56 -5.63 -1.21 5.72
C THR A 56 -4.78 -2.21 6.53
N LEU A 57 -5.35 -2.83 7.56
CA LEU A 57 -4.66 -3.79 8.42
C LEU A 57 -4.05 -4.95 7.62
N GLY A 58 -2.74 -5.15 7.77
CA GLY A 58 -2.04 -6.26 7.12
C GLY A 58 -1.84 -6.12 5.60
N GLN A 59 -2.15 -4.94 5.04
CA GLN A 59 -2.02 -4.63 3.60
C GLN A 59 -0.69 -3.98 3.22
N CYS A 60 0.08 -3.48 4.19
CA CYS A 60 1.18 -2.54 3.96
C CYS A 60 2.21 -2.97 2.89
N SER A 61 2.79 -4.16 3.01
CA SER A 61 3.81 -4.61 2.05
C SER A 61 3.27 -4.70 0.62
N ILE A 62 2.10 -5.31 0.43
CA ILE A 62 1.58 -5.56 -0.92
C ILE A 62 1.11 -4.26 -1.57
N THR A 63 0.51 -3.35 -0.79
CA THR A 63 0.14 -2.01 -1.24
C THR A 63 1.37 -1.19 -1.60
N ALA A 64 2.42 -1.19 -0.76
CA ALA A 64 3.62 -0.40 -1.02
C ALA A 64 4.35 -0.86 -2.29
N PHE A 65 4.45 -2.17 -2.54
CA PHE A 65 5.04 -2.68 -3.77
C PHE A 65 4.17 -2.43 -5.01
N LEU A 66 2.83 -2.44 -4.87
CA LEU A 66 1.93 -2.08 -5.96
C LEU A 66 2.04 -0.59 -6.31
N ALA A 67 2.07 0.29 -5.31
CA ALA A 67 2.34 1.72 -5.52
C ALA A 67 3.73 1.94 -6.17
N GLN A 68 4.73 1.16 -5.80
CA GLN A 68 6.04 1.19 -6.47
C GLN A 68 5.96 0.80 -7.95
N ASP A 69 5.13 -0.19 -8.33
CA ASP A 69 4.96 -0.55 -9.74
C ASP A 69 4.28 0.54 -10.55
N ILE A 70 3.36 1.28 -9.94
CA ILE A 70 2.53 2.29 -10.61
C ILE A 70 3.26 3.63 -10.72
N PHE A 71 3.98 4.03 -9.68
CA PHE A 71 4.57 5.37 -9.56
C PHE A 71 6.11 5.36 -9.50
N GLY A 72 6.74 4.18 -9.43
CA GLY A 72 8.18 4.02 -9.26
C GLY A 72 8.66 4.27 -7.82
N GLY A 73 9.89 4.76 -7.69
CA GLY A 73 10.50 5.06 -6.40
C GLY A 73 10.92 3.84 -5.58
N LYS A 74 11.01 4.04 -4.27
CA LYS A 74 11.53 3.08 -3.30
C LYS A 74 10.50 2.76 -2.22
N VAL A 75 10.64 1.59 -1.62
CA VAL A 75 9.84 1.18 -0.47
C VAL A 75 10.74 1.20 0.76
N TYR A 76 10.29 1.82 1.83
CA TYR A 76 10.98 1.88 3.12
C TYR A 76 10.14 1.21 4.20
N GLY A 77 10.75 0.86 5.33
CA GLY A 77 10.10 0.07 6.38
C GLY A 77 10.29 0.64 7.77
N VAL A 78 9.19 1.00 8.44
CA VAL A 78 9.18 1.32 9.86
C VAL A 78 9.29 0.02 10.65
N LEU A 79 10.32 -0.13 11.49
CA LEU A 79 10.49 -1.32 12.32
C LEU A 79 9.43 -1.34 13.43
N ARG A 80 8.64 -2.42 13.50
CA ARG A 80 7.56 -2.56 14.49
C ARG A 80 7.97 -3.43 15.67
N PRO A 81 7.32 -3.26 16.84
CA PRO A 81 7.42 -4.22 17.93
C PRO A 81 7.14 -5.64 17.42
N GLY A 82 8.07 -6.57 17.66
CA GLY A 82 8.01 -7.93 17.12
C GLY A 82 8.87 -8.18 15.87
N GLY A 83 9.60 -7.15 15.39
CA GLY A 83 10.66 -7.30 14.39
C GLY A 83 10.19 -7.30 12.94
N ASN A 84 8.91 -7.05 12.67
CA ASN A 84 8.39 -6.89 11.32
C ASN A 84 8.47 -5.43 10.85
N TYR A 85 8.62 -5.23 9.54
CA TYR A 85 8.57 -3.90 8.94
C TYR A 85 7.16 -3.56 8.46
N HIS A 86 6.75 -2.32 8.72
CA HIS A 86 5.60 -1.68 8.10
C HIS A 86 6.07 -0.83 6.92
N CYS A 87 5.58 -1.14 5.71
CA CYS A 87 6.13 -0.59 4.48
C CYS A 87 5.39 0.66 4.00
N TYR A 88 6.14 1.63 3.47
CA TYR A 88 5.63 2.86 2.87
C TYR A 88 6.46 3.27 1.63
N ASN A 89 5.99 4.24 0.86
CA ASN A 89 6.60 4.65 -0.41
C ASN A 89 7.33 5.98 -0.30
N VAL A 90 8.47 6.07 -1.00
CA VAL A 90 9.24 7.30 -1.21
C VAL A 90 9.53 7.42 -2.71
N ILE A 91 9.02 8.47 -3.33
CA ILE A 91 9.09 8.73 -4.76
C ILE A 91 9.59 10.16 -4.95
N GLY A 92 10.85 10.34 -5.39
CA GLY A 92 11.47 11.66 -5.36
C GLY A 92 11.39 12.29 -3.97
N ASP A 93 10.79 13.48 -3.89
CA ASP A 93 10.53 14.19 -2.63
C ASP A 93 9.22 13.77 -1.94
N TRP A 94 8.37 13.01 -2.63
CA TRP A 94 7.09 12.55 -2.10
C TRP A 94 7.29 11.35 -1.18
N ARG A 95 6.71 11.41 0.01
CA ARG A 95 6.65 10.28 0.95
C ARG A 95 5.22 10.10 1.39
N PHE A 96 4.72 8.88 1.30
CA PHE A 96 3.35 8.58 1.70
C PHE A 96 3.22 7.12 2.11
N ASP A 97 2.21 6.86 2.94
CA ASP A 97 1.86 5.54 3.41
C ASP A 97 0.36 5.35 3.30
N LEU A 98 -0.08 4.68 2.23
CA LEU A 98 -1.49 4.42 1.96
C LEU A 98 -2.16 3.51 3.00
N THR A 99 -1.41 2.97 3.96
CA THR A 99 -1.89 2.01 4.95
C THR A 99 -1.58 2.43 6.39
N SER A 100 -1.24 3.71 6.61
CA SER A 100 -0.92 4.24 7.95
C SER A 100 -2.11 4.16 8.91
N GLU A 101 -3.33 4.23 8.40
CA GLU A 101 -4.58 4.18 9.18
C GLU A 101 -4.72 2.92 10.05
N GLN A 102 -4.00 1.84 9.71
CA GLN A 102 -4.10 0.61 10.49
C GLN A 102 -3.63 0.76 11.95
N PHE A 103 -2.93 1.85 12.24
CA PHE A 103 -2.42 2.18 13.58
C PHE A 103 -3.25 3.24 14.31
N GLY A 104 -4.36 3.71 13.72
CA GLY A 104 -5.22 4.72 14.33
C GLY A 104 -4.46 6.00 14.67
N GLU A 105 -4.41 6.35 15.97
CA GLU A 105 -3.76 7.56 16.47
C GLU A 105 -2.23 7.41 16.71
N GLU A 106 -1.67 6.21 16.53
CA GLU A 106 -0.24 5.99 16.72
C GLU A 106 0.57 6.73 15.64
N ALA A 107 1.38 7.71 16.06
CA ALA A 107 2.31 8.40 15.18
C ALA A 107 3.53 7.50 14.88
N LEU A 108 3.74 7.19 13.60
CA LEU A 108 4.91 6.43 13.17
C LEU A 108 6.09 7.33 12.88
N ASP A 109 7.29 6.83 13.17
CA ASP A 109 8.54 7.47 12.78
C ASP A 109 8.94 7.02 11.36
N TYR A 110 8.82 7.94 10.39
CA TYR A 110 9.21 7.72 9.01
C TYR A 110 10.67 8.14 8.72
N GLU A 111 11.46 8.53 9.72
CA GLU A 111 12.86 8.95 9.55
C GLU A 111 13.84 7.77 9.61
N ASN A 112 14.95 7.86 8.87
CA ASN A 112 16.10 6.93 8.91
C ASN A 112 15.77 5.43 8.80
N ASN A 113 14.64 5.10 8.18
CA ASN A 113 14.19 3.73 8.00
C ASN A 113 14.98 3.01 6.90
N PRO A 114 15.20 1.69 7.00
CA PRO A 114 15.88 0.92 5.95
C PRO A 114 14.97 0.69 4.73
N GLU A 115 15.58 0.73 3.54
CA GLU A 115 14.91 0.34 2.29
C GLU A 115 14.49 -1.14 2.36
N GLN A 116 13.27 -1.43 1.91
CA GLN A 116 12.69 -2.76 1.88
C GLN A 116 12.65 -3.26 0.43
N PHE A 117 13.06 -4.52 0.25
CA PHE A 117 13.17 -5.11 -1.08
C PHE A 117 12.09 -6.16 -1.33
N ARG A 118 11.44 -6.05 -2.48
CA ARG A 118 10.43 -7.00 -2.96
C ARG A 118 10.91 -8.46 -2.86
N LYS A 119 12.15 -8.73 -3.25
CA LYS A 119 12.76 -10.08 -3.20
C LYS A 119 12.70 -10.71 -1.80
N VAL A 120 12.83 -9.91 -0.74
CA VAL A 120 12.78 -10.39 0.64
C VAL A 120 11.34 -10.62 1.07
N HIS A 121 10.45 -9.68 0.73
CA HIS A 121 9.05 -9.77 1.10
C HIS A 121 8.33 -10.92 0.39
N PHE A 122 8.61 -11.13 -0.89
CA PHE A 122 7.95 -12.13 -1.75
C PHE A 122 8.68 -13.48 -1.78
N ALA A 123 9.76 -13.64 -1.02
CA ALA A 123 10.31 -14.97 -0.72
C ALA A 123 9.28 -15.86 -0.02
N LYS A 124 8.34 -15.27 0.72
CA LYS A 124 7.14 -15.97 1.21
C LYS A 124 6.09 -15.99 0.11
N GLU A 125 5.79 -17.19 -0.37
CA GLU A 125 4.82 -17.38 -1.46
C GLU A 125 3.44 -16.80 -1.13
N GLU A 126 2.97 -16.97 0.09
CA GLU A 126 1.72 -16.40 0.58
C GLU A 126 1.63 -14.89 0.33
N LYS A 127 2.70 -14.13 0.63
CA LYS A 127 2.72 -12.68 0.41
C LYS A 127 2.73 -12.32 -1.07
N ARG A 128 3.45 -13.09 -1.89
CA ARG A 128 3.45 -12.95 -3.35
C ARG A 128 2.05 -13.15 -3.91
N GLN A 129 1.36 -14.22 -3.50
CA GLN A 129 0.00 -14.52 -3.95
C GLN A 129 -0.99 -13.41 -3.60
N ARG A 130 -0.93 -12.85 -2.38
CA ARG A 130 -1.78 -11.70 -2.02
C ARG A 130 -1.50 -10.46 -2.85
N TYR A 131 -0.23 -10.17 -3.12
CA TYR A 131 0.14 -9.07 -4.01
C TYR A 131 -0.41 -9.27 -5.42
N GLU A 132 -0.26 -10.46 -6.02
CA GLU A 132 -0.80 -10.75 -7.35
C GLU A 132 -2.33 -10.66 -7.37
N ALA A 133 -3.01 -11.13 -6.32
CA ALA A 133 -4.45 -11.03 -6.19
C ALA A 133 -4.92 -9.56 -6.12
N LEU A 134 -4.28 -8.73 -5.29
CA LEU A 134 -4.59 -7.30 -5.21
C LEU A 134 -4.32 -6.57 -6.53
N LYS A 135 -3.18 -6.89 -7.17
CA LYS A 135 -2.80 -6.35 -8.48
C LYS A 135 -3.83 -6.68 -9.56
N ALA A 136 -4.26 -7.94 -9.64
CA ALA A 136 -5.26 -8.40 -10.59
C ALA A 136 -6.63 -7.75 -10.33
N ALA A 137 -7.02 -7.64 -9.05
CA ALA A 137 -8.26 -6.98 -8.66
C ALA A 137 -8.27 -5.50 -9.05
N LEU A 138 -7.17 -4.77 -8.80
CA LEU A 138 -7.03 -3.37 -9.21
C LEU A 138 -7.11 -3.20 -10.72
N LYS A 139 -6.40 -4.06 -11.47
CA LYS A 139 -6.43 -4.03 -12.93
C LYS A 139 -7.84 -4.24 -13.48
N ALA A 140 -8.57 -5.23 -12.96
CA ALA A 140 -9.95 -5.49 -13.35
C ALA A 140 -10.87 -4.33 -12.98
N TYR A 141 -10.71 -3.75 -11.79
CA TYR A 141 -11.50 -2.63 -11.30
C TYR A 141 -11.37 -1.39 -12.21
N CYS A 142 -10.14 -1.02 -12.57
CA CYS A 142 -9.88 0.11 -13.46
C CYS A 142 -10.27 -0.17 -14.92
N SER A 143 -10.03 -1.39 -15.41
CA SER A 143 -10.43 -1.76 -16.79
C SER A 143 -11.95 -1.71 -17.00
N ALA A 144 -12.73 -1.83 -15.93
CA ALA A 144 -14.18 -1.68 -15.95
C ALA A 144 -14.66 -0.23 -15.81
N GLY A 145 -13.75 0.77 -15.79
CA GLY A 145 -14.09 2.19 -15.69
C GLY A 145 -14.56 2.62 -14.29
N ASN A 146 -14.16 1.90 -13.24
CA ASN A 146 -14.47 2.27 -11.85
C ASN A 146 -13.35 3.10 -11.18
N CYS A 147 -12.26 3.31 -11.92
CA CYS A 147 -11.27 4.35 -11.72
C CYS A 147 -11.63 5.47 -12.72
#